data_AF-A0A374EH43-F1
#
_entry.id   AF-A0A374EH43-F1
#
_cell.length_a   1.000
_cell.length_b   1.000
_cell.length_c   1.000
_cell.angle_alpha   90.00
_cell.angle_beta   90.00
_cell.angle_gamma   90.00
#
_symmetry.space_group_name_H-M   'P 1'
#
loop_
_entity.id
_entity.type
_entity.pdbx_description
1 polymer ?
#
loop_
_entity_poly.entity_id
_entity_poly.type
_entity_poly.pdbx_seq_one_letter_code
_entity_poly.pdbx_strand_id
1 'polypeptide(L)'
;MGIPPQLFFVFLLGNTAGYPVGVKLLSDLCQRKIISQRTAKIMSCFCCCGGPAFYSGTVGLAVFGCTGAGIAVFVSILAANFLTALVLGRAINEDKKTSKPTFRLDGRMFTDSVISAGKSLFVICVMIVFFGAFMSSLEYCGAFSFLKDAFSMSENELVLVKSCLEITSLTELSGSPFYLLPFIAAVCSFGGLCVIIQISALGVDFSLVPFFISRLTSAFLSAVICRFIYPFFIPDSVLTSVTNNVKFVKVNNFVPSFCLIMMILLLTLKKRLAFSKTV
;
A
#
# COMPACT_ATOMS: atom_id res chain seq x y z
N MET A 1 22.75 0.06 -1.31
CA MET A 1 21.57 0.27 -0.43
C MET A 1 21.92 0.34 1.06
N GLY A 2 22.93 -0.35 1.58
CA GLY A 2 23.23 -0.30 3.03
C GLY A 2 22.28 -1.14 3.90
N ILE A 3 21.25 -1.75 3.29
CA ILE A 3 20.39 -2.75 3.94
C ILE A 3 21.21 -4.02 4.22
N PRO A 4 21.18 -4.56 5.45
CA PRO A 4 21.76 -5.87 5.75
C PRO A 4 21.20 -6.95 4.82
N PRO A 5 22.00 -7.87 4.26
CA PRO A 5 21.53 -8.88 3.29
C PRO A 5 20.31 -9.67 3.78
N GLN A 6 20.27 -9.97 5.07
CA GLN A 6 19.18 -10.69 5.74
C GLN A 6 17.85 -9.91 5.81
N LEU A 7 17.86 -8.59 5.60
CA LEU A 7 16.65 -7.74 5.61
C LEU A 7 16.21 -7.37 4.20
N PHE A 8 16.97 -7.76 3.17
CA PHE A 8 16.61 -7.47 1.78
C PHE A 8 15.27 -8.11 1.37
N PHE A 9 14.92 -9.28 1.93
CA PHE A 9 13.61 -9.88 1.68
C PHE A 9 12.46 -8.99 2.18
N VAL A 10 12.65 -8.25 3.28
CA VAL A 10 11.64 -7.32 3.82
C VAL A 10 11.46 -6.15 2.87
N PHE A 11 12.55 -5.67 2.25
CA PHE A 11 12.48 -4.65 1.20
C PHE A 11 11.66 -5.12 0.01
N LEU A 12 11.91 -6.33 -0.50
CA LEU A 12 11.17 -6.89 -1.63
C LEU A 12 9.68 -7.05 -1.27
N LEU A 13 9.38 -7.76 -0.18
CA LEU A 13 8.00 -7.99 0.24
C LEU A 13 7.26 -6.69 0.59
N GLY A 14 7.93 -5.74 1.24
CA GLY A 14 7.34 -4.44 1.56
C GLY A 14 7.00 -3.60 0.33
N ASN A 15 7.66 -3.88 -0.81
CA ASN A 15 7.38 -3.22 -2.07
C ASN A 15 6.43 -3.99 -2.99
N THR A 16 6.21 -5.30 -2.77
CA THR A 16 5.36 -6.13 -3.66
C THR A 16 4.09 -6.65 -3.01
N ALA A 17 4.06 -6.83 -1.69
CA ALA A 17 2.91 -7.42 -0.98
C ALA A 17 1.79 -6.42 -0.70
N GLY A 18 2.03 -5.12 -0.93
CA GLY A 18 1.10 -4.06 -0.61
C GLY A 18 1.29 -3.49 0.79
N TYR A 19 0.93 -2.21 0.96
CA TYR A 19 0.79 -1.62 2.28
C TYR A 19 -0.37 -2.31 3.03
N PRO A 20 -0.28 -2.49 4.36
CA PRO A 20 0.81 -2.13 5.28
C PRO A 20 1.81 -3.27 5.55
N VAL A 21 1.91 -4.29 4.68
CA VAL A 21 2.62 -5.56 4.95
C VAL A 21 4.11 -5.35 5.29
N GLY A 22 4.81 -4.47 4.55
CA GLY A 22 6.23 -4.21 4.82
C GLY A 22 6.50 -3.69 6.23
N VAL A 23 5.68 -2.75 6.70
CA VAL A 23 5.82 -2.20 8.06
C VAL A 23 5.45 -3.23 9.13
N LYS A 24 4.44 -4.08 8.85
CA LYS A 24 4.09 -5.19 9.73
C LYS A 24 5.25 -6.19 9.89
N LEU A 25 5.93 -6.55 8.81
CA LEU A 25 7.11 -7.42 8.87
C LEU A 25 8.25 -6.81 9.70
N LEU A 26 8.54 -5.52 9.50
CA LEU A 26 9.54 -4.80 10.31
C LEU A 26 9.16 -4.77 11.79
N SER A 27 7.88 -4.54 12.08
CA SER A 27 7.34 -4.56 13.44
C SER A 27 7.52 -5.92 14.10
N ASP A 28 7.20 -7.01 13.39
CA ASP A 28 7.34 -8.38 13.92
C ASP A 28 8.81 -8.75 14.17
N LEU A 29 9.73 -8.34 13.27
CA LEU A 29 11.17 -8.53 13.48
C LEU A 29 11.70 -7.73 14.67
N CYS A 30 11.19 -6.51 14.86
CA CYS A 30 11.56 -5.66 15.99
C CYS A 30 11.04 -6.22 17.32
N GLN A 31 9.80 -6.72 17.38
CA GLN A 31 9.24 -7.38 18.57
C GLN A 31 10.03 -8.62 18.97
N ARG A 32 10.51 -9.39 17.97
CA ARG A 32 11.37 -10.56 18.17
C ARG A 32 12.82 -10.20 18.51
N LYS A 33 13.16 -8.91 18.62
CA LYS A 33 14.51 -8.40 18.88
C LYS A 33 15.54 -8.86 17.84
N ILE A 34 15.09 -9.11 16.60
CA ILE A 34 15.96 -9.48 15.47
C ILE A 34 16.60 -8.23 14.87
N ILE A 35 15.86 -7.11 14.88
CA ILE A 35 16.34 -5.80 14.43
C ILE A 35 16.08 -4.75 15.51
N SER A 36 16.89 -3.70 15.51
CA SER A 36 16.66 -2.54 16.36
C SER A 36 15.44 -1.71 15.91
N GLN A 37 14.83 -0.99 16.86
CA GLN A 37 13.77 0.00 16.58
C GLN A 37 14.23 1.06 15.57
N ARG A 38 15.51 1.44 15.60
CA ARG A 38 16.09 2.38 14.65
C ARG A 38 16.07 1.82 13.23
N THR A 39 16.50 0.58 13.03
CA THR A 39 16.49 -0.08 11.72
C THR A 39 15.07 -0.25 11.20
N ALA A 40 14.13 -0.67 12.06
CA ALA A 40 12.72 -0.77 11.69
C ALA A 40 12.14 0.59 11.22
N LYS A 41 12.45 1.69 11.93
CA LYS A 41 12.05 3.06 11.56
C LYS A 41 12.66 3.53 10.24
N ILE A 42 13.92 3.22 9.98
CA ILE A 42 14.58 3.63 8.73
C ILE A 42 14.02 2.82 7.55
N MET A 43 13.86 1.51 7.72
CA MET A 43 13.35 0.65 6.65
C MET A 43 11.88 0.91 6.33
N SER A 44 11.05 1.30 7.32
CA SER A 44 9.64 1.59 7.07
C SER A 44 9.45 2.73 6.06
N CYS A 45 10.39 3.68 6.00
CA CYS A 45 10.40 4.78 5.03
C CYS A 45 10.40 4.34 3.57
N PHE A 46 10.96 3.15 3.26
CA PHE A 46 11.12 2.65 1.88
C PHE A 46 10.59 1.23 1.66
N CYS A 47 10.00 0.60 2.69
CA CYS A 47 9.32 -0.69 2.62
C CYS A 47 7.79 -0.50 2.61
N CYS A 48 7.31 0.49 1.85
CA CYS A 48 5.89 0.85 1.75
C CYS A 48 5.54 1.13 0.30
N CYS A 49 4.82 0.20 -0.33
CA CYS A 49 4.31 0.33 -1.69
C CYS A 49 3.00 -0.46 -1.82
N GLY A 50 2.11 -0.05 -2.71
CA GLY A 50 0.92 -0.82 -3.05
C GLY A 50 1.29 -2.08 -3.84
N GLY A 51 0.40 -3.06 -3.84
CA GLY A 51 0.64 -4.30 -4.57
C GLY A 51 0.62 -4.06 -6.09
N PRO A 52 1.46 -4.75 -6.88
CA PRO A 52 1.43 -4.68 -8.34
C PRO A 52 0.04 -4.96 -8.91
N ALA A 53 -0.71 -5.90 -8.31
CA ALA A 53 -2.07 -6.25 -8.72
C ALA A 53 -3.06 -5.08 -8.55
N PHE A 54 -2.93 -4.29 -7.48
CA PHE A 54 -3.76 -3.10 -7.28
C PHE A 54 -3.45 -2.06 -8.36
N TYR A 55 -2.18 -1.80 -8.64
CA TYR A 55 -1.81 -0.82 -9.66
C TYR A 55 -2.16 -1.28 -11.07
N SER A 56 -1.86 -2.53 -11.45
CA SER A 56 -2.16 -3.03 -12.80
C SER A 56 -3.67 -3.19 -13.04
N GLY A 57 -4.42 -3.62 -12.02
CA GLY A 57 -5.85 -3.88 -12.10
C GLY A 57 -6.70 -2.63 -11.88
N THR A 58 -6.60 -2.02 -10.70
CA THR A 58 -7.43 -0.86 -10.34
C THR A 58 -7.00 0.40 -11.08
N VAL A 59 -5.72 0.78 -10.97
CA VAL A 59 -5.25 2.01 -11.64
C VAL A 59 -5.15 1.78 -13.14
N GLY A 60 -4.44 0.75 -13.59
CA GLY A 60 -4.23 0.50 -15.02
C GLY A 60 -5.51 0.14 -15.76
N LEU A 61 -6.08 -1.03 -15.48
CA LEU A 61 -7.20 -1.55 -16.26
C LEU A 61 -8.53 -0.84 -15.95
N ALA A 62 -8.87 -0.59 -14.69
CA ALA A 62 -10.19 -0.04 -14.35
C ALA A 62 -10.32 1.48 -14.59
N VAL A 63 -9.26 2.26 -14.36
CA VAL A 63 -9.28 3.73 -14.57
C VAL A 63 -8.79 4.12 -15.96
N PHE A 64 -7.72 3.50 -16.46
CA PHE A 64 -7.09 3.87 -17.73
C PHE A 64 -7.37 2.92 -18.89
N GLY A 65 -8.04 1.77 -18.68
CA GLY A 65 -8.19 0.75 -19.71
C GLY A 65 -6.87 0.15 -20.20
N CYS A 66 -5.75 0.44 -19.52
CA CYS A 66 -4.40 0.13 -19.95
C CYS A 66 -3.55 -0.33 -18.76
N THR A 67 -3.15 -1.60 -18.78
CA THR A 67 -2.27 -2.16 -17.74
C THR A 67 -0.92 -1.43 -17.67
N GLY A 68 -0.42 -0.90 -18.80
CA GLY A 68 0.82 -0.12 -18.87
C GLY A 68 0.83 1.11 -17.95
N ALA A 69 -0.31 1.80 -17.82
CA ALA A 69 -0.45 2.94 -16.90
C ALA A 69 -0.24 2.51 -15.43
N GLY A 70 -0.83 1.38 -15.05
CA GLY A 70 -0.65 0.79 -13.72
C GLY A 70 0.80 0.35 -13.46
N ILE A 71 1.44 -0.28 -14.45
CA ILE A 71 2.84 -0.69 -14.35
C ILE A 71 3.76 0.53 -14.21
N ALA A 72 3.51 1.60 -14.98
CA ALA A 72 4.27 2.84 -14.87
C ALA A 72 4.19 3.43 -13.45
N VAL A 73 2.99 3.47 -12.86
CA VAL A 73 2.80 3.90 -11.46
C VAL A 73 3.62 3.01 -10.52
N PHE A 74 3.47 1.69 -10.60
CA PHE A 74 4.20 0.75 -9.73
C PHE A 74 5.72 0.91 -9.83
N VAL A 75 6.27 0.93 -11.04
CA VAL A 75 7.71 1.05 -11.28
C VAL A 75 8.24 2.39 -10.76
N SER A 76 7.46 3.47 -10.90
CA SER A 76 7.83 4.79 -10.37
C SER A 76 7.98 4.77 -8.86
N ILE A 77 7.03 4.15 -8.16
CA ILE A 77 7.04 4.05 -6.70
C ILE A 77 8.15 3.13 -6.22
N LEU A 78 8.36 1.99 -6.91
CA LEU A 78 9.45 1.07 -6.62
C LEU A 78 10.82 1.74 -6.78
N ALA A 79 11.01 2.50 -7.87
CA ALA A 79 12.24 3.25 -8.12
C ALA A 79 12.45 4.36 -7.07
N ALA A 80 11.38 5.06 -6.67
CA ALA A 80 11.44 6.05 -5.60
C ALA A 80 11.86 5.41 -4.26
N ASN A 81 11.23 4.30 -3.88
CA ASN A 81 11.59 3.55 -2.67
C ASN A 81 13.01 2.98 -2.76
N PHE A 82 13.47 2.54 -3.93
CA PHE A 82 14.85 2.10 -4.15
C PHE A 82 15.85 3.24 -3.90
N LEU A 83 15.56 4.45 -4.41
CA LEU A 83 16.42 5.62 -4.20
C LEU A 83 16.41 6.06 -2.72
N THR A 84 15.24 6.08 -2.09
CA THR A 84 15.11 6.36 -0.64
C THR A 84 15.90 5.35 0.18
N ALA A 85 15.85 4.07 -0.18
CA ALA A 85 16.65 3.01 0.44
C ALA A 85 18.15 3.18 0.20
N LEU A 86 18.58 3.68 -0.97
CA LEU A 86 19.98 3.98 -1.23
C LEU A 86 20.50 5.07 -0.28
N VAL A 87 19.71 6.11 -0.03
CA VAL A 87 20.06 7.24 0.84
C VAL A 87 19.97 6.85 2.31
N LEU A 88 18.78 6.47 2.77
CA LEU A 88 18.50 6.22 4.19
C LEU A 88 19.07 4.88 4.68
N GLY A 89 19.17 3.88 3.80
CA GLY A 89 19.70 2.57 4.17
C GLY A 89 21.17 2.60 4.59
N ARG A 90 21.93 3.65 4.24
CA ARG A 90 23.31 3.86 4.74
C ARG A 90 23.37 4.20 6.23
N ALA A 91 22.28 4.72 6.81
CA ALA A 91 22.18 5.04 8.23
C ALA A 91 21.80 3.82 9.08
N ILE A 92 21.57 2.66 8.46
CA ILE A 92 21.32 1.40 9.15
C ILE A 92 22.66 0.88 9.68
N ASN A 93 22.78 0.86 11.00
CA ASN A 93 23.90 0.24 11.69
C ASN A 93 23.34 -0.89 12.56
N GLU A 94 23.02 -2.01 11.92
CA GLU A 94 22.58 -3.22 12.60
C GLU A 94 23.79 -4.14 12.74
N ASP A 95 24.06 -4.62 13.95
CA ASP A 95 25.21 -5.49 14.22
C ASP A 95 25.15 -6.72 13.31
N LYS A 96 26.28 -7.07 12.67
CA LYS A 96 26.44 -8.31 11.88
C LYS A 96 26.33 -9.58 12.74
N LYS A 97 26.02 -9.47 14.04
CA LYS A 97 25.82 -10.57 14.99
C LYS A 97 24.43 -11.20 14.80
N THR A 98 24.09 -11.59 13.59
CA THR A 98 23.02 -12.54 13.37
C THR A 98 23.66 -13.89 13.19
N SER A 99 23.43 -14.76 14.17
CA SER A 99 23.69 -16.19 14.02
C SER A 99 23.09 -16.66 12.70
N LYS A 100 23.73 -17.62 12.03
CA LYS A 100 23.16 -18.27 10.85
C LYS A 100 21.71 -18.63 11.20
N PRO A 101 20.70 -18.15 10.43
CA PRO A 101 19.32 -18.45 10.75
C PRO A 101 19.16 -19.96 10.72
N THR A 102 18.93 -20.58 11.88
CA THR A 102 18.59 -21.99 11.95
C THR A 102 17.18 -22.11 11.41
N PHE A 103 17.06 -22.50 10.15
CA PHE A 103 15.76 -22.72 9.53
C PHE A 103 15.11 -23.95 10.17
N ARG A 104 14.17 -23.70 11.08
CA ARG A 104 13.31 -24.73 11.68
C ARG A 104 11.87 -24.41 11.31
N LEU A 105 11.35 -25.17 10.36
CA LEU A 105 9.94 -25.14 9.97
C LEU A 105 9.15 -25.97 10.99
N ASP A 106 8.39 -25.29 11.84
CA ASP A 106 7.46 -25.89 12.80
C ASP A 106 6.02 -25.64 12.34
N GLY A 107 5.13 -26.62 12.52
CA GLY A 107 3.70 -26.48 12.24
C GLY A 107 3.06 -25.33 13.02
N ARG A 108 3.58 -25.02 14.23
CA ARG A 108 3.17 -23.82 14.98
C ARG A 108 3.57 -22.53 14.28
N MET A 109 4.79 -22.45 13.75
CA MET A 109 5.27 -21.27 13.03
C MET A 109 4.42 -20.99 11.78
N PHE A 110 4.08 -22.03 11.02
CA PHE A 110 3.17 -21.91 9.87
C PHE A 110 1.81 -21.37 10.31
N THR A 111 1.24 -21.99 11.35
CA THR A 111 -0.07 -21.62 11.89
C THR A 111 -0.13 -20.19 12.42
N ASP A 112 0.90 -19.75 13.15
CA ASP A 112 1.00 -18.39 13.68
C ASP A 112 1.15 -17.37 12.56
N SER A 113 1.88 -17.71 11.49
CA SER A 113 2.04 -16.87 10.31
C SER A 113 0.70 -16.66 9.59
N VAL A 114 -0.09 -17.73 9.39
CA VAL A 114 -1.44 -17.65 8.80
C VAL A 114 -2.37 -16.80 9.67
N ILE A 115 -2.34 -16.97 11.00
CA ILE A 115 -3.16 -16.16 11.91
C ILE A 115 -2.75 -14.68 11.87
N SER A 116 -1.44 -14.39 11.86
CA SER A 116 -0.92 -13.02 11.80
C SER A 116 -1.30 -12.33 10.49
N ALA A 117 -1.18 -13.04 9.37
CA ALA A 117 -1.62 -12.55 8.06
C ALA A 117 -3.13 -12.27 8.05
N GLY A 118 -3.94 -13.19 8.61
CA GLY A 118 -5.38 -13.00 8.69
C GLY A 118 -5.81 -11.81 9.55
N LYS A 119 -5.15 -11.58 10.69
CA LYS A 119 -5.38 -10.37 11.52
C LYS A 119 -5.04 -9.10 10.75
N SER A 120 -3.92 -9.10 10.02
CA SER A 120 -3.50 -7.94 9.23
C SER A 120 -4.51 -7.64 8.12
N LEU A 121 -4.99 -8.66 7.41
CA LEU A 121 -6.04 -8.51 6.39
C LEU A 121 -7.34 -7.97 6.98
N PHE A 122 -7.75 -8.47 8.14
CA PHE A 122 -8.95 -8.00 8.82
C PHE A 122 -8.85 -6.50 9.17
N VAL A 123 -7.70 -6.06 9.69
CA VAL A 123 -7.44 -4.63 9.96
C VAL A 123 -7.54 -3.80 8.68
N ILE A 124 -6.92 -4.24 7.58
CA ILE A 124 -7.01 -3.55 6.28
C ILE A 124 -8.48 -3.41 5.84
N CYS A 125 -9.26 -4.49 5.91
CA CYS A 125 -10.66 -4.50 5.49
C CYS A 125 -11.51 -3.52 6.32
N VAL A 126 -11.39 -3.60 7.65
CA VAL A 126 -12.14 -2.71 8.57
C VAL A 126 -11.78 -1.26 8.34
N MET A 127 -10.49 -0.96 8.14
CA MET A 127 -10.03 0.41 7.90
C MET A 127 -10.55 0.97 6.57
N ILE A 128 -10.54 0.20 5.49
CA ILE A 128 -11.10 0.63 4.19
C ILE A 128 -12.60 0.90 4.32
N VAL A 129 -13.35 0.02 5.00
CA VAL A 129 -14.80 0.23 5.22
C VAL A 129 -15.06 1.47 6.06
N PHE A 130 -14.27 1.68 7.12
CA PHE A 130 -14.35 2.88 7.96
C PHE A 130 -14.09 4.14 7.14
N PHE A 131 -13.02 4.17 6.33
CA PHE A 131 -12.73 5.31 5.48
C PHE A 131 -13.81 5.52 4.42
N GLY A 132 -14.39 4.47 3.84
CA GLY A 132 -15.54 4.60 2.93
C GLY A 132 -16.74 5.30 3.59
N ALA A 133 -17.07 4.92 4.82
CA ALA A 133 -18.13 5.57 5.60
C ALA A 133 -17.77 7.02 5.97
N PHE A 134 -16.53 7.26 6.40
CA PHE A 134 -16.01 8.59 6.73
C PHE A 134 -16.06 9.53 5.51
N MET A 135 -15.62 9.06 4.34
CA MET A 135 -15.68 9.79 3.08
C MET A 135 -17.12 10.12 2.69
N SER A 136 -18.04 9.17 2.85
CA SER A 136 -19.48 9.39 2.59
C SER A 136 -20.07 10.46 3.51
N SER A 137 -19.67 10.49 4.77
CA SER A 137 -20.08 11.53 5.72
C SER A 137 -19.53 12.90 5.34
N LEU A 138 -18.27 13.00 4.89
CA LEU A 138 -17.69 14.26 4.41
C LEU A 138 -18.41 14.78 3.16
N GLU A 139 -18.78 13.89 2.24
CA GLU A 139 -19.58 14.22 1.06
C GLU A 139 -20.95 14.77 1.47
N TYR A 140 -21.66 14.09 2.39
CA TYR A 140 -22.96 14.53 2.88
C TYR A 140 -22.92 15.90 3.57
N CYS A 141 -21.85 16.20 4.32
CA CYS A 141 -21.64 17.49 4.96
C CYS A 141 -21.23 18.61 3.97
N GLY A 142 -21.06 18.31 2.69
CA GLY A 142 -20.63 19.29 1.67
C GLY A 142 -19.16 19.69 1.79
N ALA A 143 -18.32 18.90 2.48
CA ALA A 143 -16.90 19.24 2.63
C ALA A 143 -16.17 19.20 1.28
N PHE A 144 -16.48 18.20 0.44
CA PHE A 144 -15.88 18.07 -0.89
C PHE A 144 -16.43 19.08 -1.90
N SER A 145 -17.71 19.43 -1.84
CA SER A 145 -18.26 20.51 -2.67
C SER A 145 -17.66 21.85 -2.30
N PHE A 146 -17.55 22.15 -0.99
CA PHE A 146 -16.87 23.36 -0.53
C PHE A 146 -15.42 23.44 -1.01
N LEU A 147 -14.65 22.35 -0.91
CA LEU A 147 -13.27 22.31 -1.42
C LEU A 147 -13.20 22.52 -2.92
N LYS A 148 -14.11 21.88 -3.67
CA LYS A 148 -14.18 22.02 -5.12
C LYS A 148 -14.44 23.47 -5.53
N ASP A 149 -15.40 24.13 -4.88
CA ASP A 149 -15.76 25.51 -5.20
C ASP A 149 -14.70 26.51 -4.73
N ALA A 150 -14.17 26.34 -3.51
CA ALA A 150 -13.15 27.22 -2.93
C ALA A 150 -11.84 27.26 -3.74
N PHE A 151 -11.45 26.14 -4.35
CA PHE A 151 -10.24 26.03 -5.16
C PHE A 151 -10.51 25.93 -6.67
N SER A 152 -11.77 26.07 -7.11
CA SER A 152 -12.19 25.92 -8.52
C SER A 152 -11.65 24.63 -9.17
N MET A 153 -11.73 23.51 -8.44
CA MET A 153 -11.15 22.23 -8.86
C MET A 153 -12.04 21.52 -9.89
N SER A 154 -11.41 20.85 -10.85
CA SER A 154 -12.08 19.86 -11.69
C SER A 154 -12.47 18.61 -10.88
N GLU A 155 -13.39 17.81 -11.43
CA GLU A 155 -13.80 16.54 -10.81
C GLU A 155 -12.61 15.60 -10.57
N ASN A 156 -11.69 15.50 -11.54
CA ASN A 156 -10.53 14.62 -11.42
C ASN A 156 -9.53 15.12 -10.37
N GLU A 157 -9.37 16.43 -10.20
CA GLU A 157 -8.54 17.00 -9.13
C GLU A 157 -9.16 16.76 -7.74
N LEU A 158 -10.48 16.88 -7.62
CA LEU A 158 -11.18 16.53 -6.39
C LEU A 158 -11.00 15.04 -6.05
N VAL A 159 -11.04 14.15 -7.05
CA VAL A 159 -10.76 12.72 -6.86
C VAL A 159 -9.33 12.49 -6.36
N LEU A 160 -8.34 13.25 -6.83
CA LEU A 160 -6.96 13.17 -6.31
C LEU A 160 -6.89 13.61 -4.84
N VAL A 161 -7.61 14.66 -4.44
CA VAL A 161 -7.71 15.09 -3.04
C VAL A 161 -8.37 14.01 -2.18
N LYS A 162 -9.50 13.45 -2.64
CA LYS A 162 -10.16 12.31 -1.99
C LYS A 162 -9.20 11.13 -1.83
N SER A 163 -8.37 10.88 -2.83
CA SER A 163 -7.38 9.80 -2.84
C SER A 163 -6.23 10.00 -1.84
N CYS A 164 -5.98 11.23 -1.39
CA CYS A 164 -5.09 11.50 -0.25
C CYS A 164 -5.67 11.04 1.09
N LEU A 165 -6.99 10.84 1.19
CA LEU A 165 -7.63 10.24 2.36
C LEU A 165 -7.67 8.72 2.20
N GLU A 166 -8.20 8.25 1.07
CA GLU A 166 -8.39 6.83 0.76
C GLU A 166 -8.10 6.57 -0.73
N ILE A 167 -7.04 5.81 -1.03
CA ILE A 167 -6.50 5.64 -2.38
C ILE A 167 -7.53 5.00 -3.33
N THR A 168 -8.48 4.21 -2.82
CA THR A 168 -9.48 3.57 -3.66
C THR A 168 -10.39 4.56 -4.39
N SER A 169 -10.49 5.82 -3.92
CA SER A 169 -11.20 6.90 -4.62
C SER A 169 -10.68 7.15 -6.04
N LEU A 170 -9.45 6.73 -6.37
CA LEU A 170 -8.93 6.80 -7.75
C LEU A 170 -9.83 6.10 -8.78
N THR A 171 -10.67 5.14 -8.37
CA THR A 171 -11.64 4.49 -9.27
C THR A 171 -12.73 5.42 -9.81
N GLU A 172 -12.90 6.60 -9.21
CA GLU A 172 -13.87 7.62 -9.63
C GLU A 172 -13.33 8.52 -10.76
N LEU A 173 -12.04 8.44 -11.08
CA LEU A 173 -11.43 9.20 -12.18
C LEU A 173 -12.14 8.90 -13.51
N SER A 174 -12.43 9.96 -14.26
CA SER A 174 -13.21 9.88 -15.50
C SER A 174 -12.39 10.34 -16.71
N GLY A 175 -12.65 9.72 -17.87
CA GLY A 175 -12.04 10.09 -19.14
C GLY A 175 -10.57 9.68 -19.29
N SER A 176 -10.09 8.74 -18.49
CA SER A 176 -8.71 8.19 -18.53
C SER A 176 -7.64 9.30 -18.63
N PRO A 177 -7.53 10.20 -17.63
CA PRO A 177 -6.72 11.42 -17.71
C PRO A 177 -5.22 11.12 -17.56
N PHE A 178 -4.57 10.66 -18.64
CA PHE A 178 -3.17 10.19 -18.60
C PHE A 178 -2.19 11.26 -18.12
N TYR A 179 -2.51 12.55 -18.31
CA TYR A 179 -1.72 13.67 -17.78
C TYR A 179 -1.63 13.68 -16.24
N LEU A 180 -2.56 13.03 -15.54
CA LEU A 180 -2.58 12.93 -14.07
C LEU A 180 -1.73 11.78 -13.52
N LEU A 181 -1.16 10.91 -14.36
CA LEU A 181 -0.35 9.77 -13.92
C LEU A 181 0.75 10.12 -12.89
N PRO A 182 1.53 11.21 -13.06
CA PRO A 182 2.49 11.63 -12.05
C PRO A 182 1.85 11.90 -10.68
N PHE A 183 0.69 12.55 -10.65
CA PHE A 183 -0.03 12.85 -9.41
C PHE A 183 -0.62 11.58 -8.78
N ILE A 184 -1.14 10.67 -9.61
CA ILE A 184 -1.60 9.36 -9.16
C ILE A 184 -0.44 8.58 -8.54
N ALA A 185 0.74 8.58 -9.16
CA ALA A 185 1.93 7.96 -8.59
C ALA A 185 2.34 8.60 -7.26
N ALA A 186 2.26 9.93 -7.12
CA ALA A 186 2.49 10.60 -5.84
C ALA A 186 1.49 10.16 -4.77
N VAL A 187 0.18 10.17 -5.05
CA VAL A 187 -0.86 9.79 -4.08
C VAL A 187 -0.73 8.32 -3.69
N CYS A 188 -0.50 7.43 -4.66
CA CYS A 188 -0.27 6.02 -4.40
C CYS A 188 1.01 5.74 -3.59
N SER A 189 2.06 6.55 -3.79
CA SER A 189 3.30 6.48 -3.01
C SER A 189 3.12 7.05 -1.61
N PHE A 190 2.31 8.09 -1.45
CA PHE A 190 1.95 8.64 -0.16
C PHE A 190 1.15 7.62 0.66
N GLY A 191 0.24 6.88 0.01
CA GLY A 191 -0.57 5.82 0.60
C GLY A 191 -1.90 6.32 1.19
N GLY A 192 -2.09 7.63 1.32
CA GLY A 192 -3.28 8.20 1.92
C GLY A 192 -3.35 8.04 3.45
N LEU A 193 -4.24 8.79 4.09
CA LEU A 193 -4.41 8.75 5.54
C LEU A 193 -4.85 7.37 6.03
N CYS A 194 -5.67 6.65 5.26
CA CYS A 194 -6.09 5.30 5.62
C CYS A 194 -4.91 4.36 5.85
N VAL A 195 -3.93 4.34 4.93
CA VAL A 195 -2.75 3.49 5.06
C VAL A 195 -1.86 3.95 6.21
N ILE A 196 -1.68 5.26 6.41
CA ILE A 196 -0.89 5.79 7.53
C ILE A 196 -1.47 5.33 8.87
N ILE A 197 -2.79 5.36 9.02
CA ILE A 197 -3.46 4.87 10.22
C ILE A 197 -3.34 3.34 10.34
N GLN A 198 -3.50 2.58 9.25
CA GLN A 198 -3.29 1.13 9.26
C GLN A 198 -1.87 0.76 9.73
N ILE A 199 -0.86 1.52 9.27
CA ILE A 199 0.53 1.38 9.70
C ILE A 199 0.68 1.69 11.18
N SER A 200 0.01 2.72 11.69
CA SER A 200 0.01 3.05 13.12
C SER A 200 -0.64 1.94 13.98
N ALA A 201 -1.67 1.28 13.47
CA ALA A 201 -2.39 0.22 14.19
C ALA A 201 -1.64 -1.12 14.19
N LEU A 202 -0.86 -1.39 13.14
CA LEU A 202 -0.13 -2.66 12.97
C LEU A 202 1.35 -2.58 13.33
N GLY A 203 1.91 -1.37 13.32
CA GLY A 203 3.31 -1.10 13.65
C GLY A 203 3.52 -0.82 15.14
N VAL A 204 4.61 -1.32 15.68
CA VAL A 204 4.99 -1.08 17.08
C VAL A 204 5.76 0.22 17.20
N ASP A 205 5.26 1.15 18.03
CA ASP A 205 5.94 2.36 18.52
C ASP A 205 6.77 3.12 17.47
N PHE A 206 6.25 3.19 16.25
CA PHE A 206 6.83 4.03 15.22
C PHE A 206 6.41 5.47 15.47
N SER A 207 7.40 6.36 15.60
CA SER A 207 7.14 7.79 15.45
C SER A 207 6.60 8.02 14.03
N LEU A 208 5.34 8.45 13.93
CA LEU A 208 4.67 8.64 12.63
C LEU A 208 5.26 9.82 11.84
N VAL A 209 5.88 10.78 12.51
CA VAL A 209 6.37 12.02 11.87
C VAL A 209 7.50 11.75 10.86
N PRO A 210 8.61 11.07 11.20
CA PRO A 210 9.64 10.73 10.21
C PRO A 210 9.11 9.88 9.05
N PHE A 211 8.21 8.94 9.35
CA PHE A 211 7.57 8.11 8.34
C PHE A 211 6.74 8.97 7.38
N PHE A 212 5.91 9.87 7.89
CA PHE A 212 5.09 10.78 7.10
C PHE A 212 5.95 11.68 6.18
N ILE A 213 7.03 12.26 6.69
CA ILE A 213 7.96 13.07 5.89
C ILE A 213 8.62 12.22 4.79
N SER A 214 9.00 10.97 5.12
CA SER A 214 9.55 10.06 4.13
C SER A 214 8.54 9.70 3.02
N ARG A 215 7.24 9.70 3.33
CA ARG A 215 6.20 9.46 2.33
C ARG A 215 5.97 10.65 1.43
N LEU A 216 6.02 11.87 1.96
CA LEU A 216 5.97 13.09 1.13
C LEU A 216 7.14 13.16 0.14
N THR A 217 8.35 12.89 0.61
CA THR A 217 9.55 12.86 -0.26
C THR A 217 9.46 11.75 -1.31
N SER A 218 9.01 10.56 -0.92
CA SER A 218 8.80 9.45 -1.86
C SER A 218 7.67 9.73 -2.85
N ALA A 219 6.61 10.43 -2.44
CA ALA A 219 5.52 10.85 -3.32
C ALA A 219 6.00 11.82 -4.40
N PHE A 220 6.75 12.86 -3.99
CA PHE A 220 7.37 13.79 -4.93
C PHE A 220 8.28 13.05 -5.92
N LEU A 221 9.16 12.18 -5.41
CA LEU A 221 10.08 11.42 -6.24
C LEU A 221 9.35 10.48 -7.21
N SER A 222 8.27 9.83 -6.75
CA SER A 222 7.45 8.94 -7.59
C SER A 222 6.77 9.72 -8.71
N ALA A 223 6.27 10.93 -8.46
CA ALA A 223 5.71 11.79 -9.49
C ALA A 223 6.75 12.19 -10.54
N VAL A 224 7.92 12.64 -10.10
CA VAL A 224 9.01 13.03 -11.01
C VAL A 224 9.43 11.84 -11.87
N ILE A 225 9.68 10.68 -11.28
CA ILE A 225 10.04 9.47 -12.03
C ILE A 225 8.91 9.09 -12.99
N CYS A 226 7.66 9.08 -12.53
CA CYS A 226 6.51 8.73 -13.36
C CYS A 226 6.43 9.62 -14.60
N ARG A 227 6.60 10.94 -14.44
CA ARG A 227 6.59 11.90 -15.55
C ARG A 227 7.55 11.55 -16.68
N PHE A 228 8.72 10.98 -16.36
CA PHE A 228 9.70 10.57 -17.37
C PHE A 228 9.44 9.17 -17.91
N ILE A 229 8.94 8.24 -17.08
CA ILE A 229 8.85 6.83 -17.49
C ILE A 229 7.53 6.44 -18.15
N TYR A 230 6.42 7.11 -17.83
CA TYR A 230 5.10 6.68 -18.32
C TYR A 230 4.98 6.65 -19.87
N PRO A 231 5.66 7.52 -20.66
CA PRO A 231 5.60 7.44 -22.12
C PRO A 231 6.16 6.11 -22.68
N PHE A 232 7.09 5.46 -21.98
CA PHE A 232 7.61 4.16 -22.40
C PHE A 232 6.63 3.01 -22.19
N PHE A 233 5.69 3.16 -21.25
CA PHE A 233 4.70 2.14 -20.92
C PHE A 233 3.35 2.37 -21.61
N ILE A 234 3.12 3.56 -22.15
CA ILE A 234 1.87 3.96 -22.80
C ILE A 234 2.22 4.49 -24.20
N PRO A 235 2.31 3.60 -25.22
CA PRO A 235 2.52 4.01 -26.60
C PRO A 235 1.36 4.87 -27.10
N ASP A 236 1.62 5.79 -28.03
CA ASP A 236 0.61 6.69 -28.61
C ASP A 236 -0.60 5.94 -29.22
N SER A 237 -0.38 4.71 -29.71
CA SER A 237 -1.44 3.83 -30.22
C SER A 237 -2.49 3.43 -29.17
N VAL A 238 -2.07 3.35 -27.90
CA VAL A 238 -2.96 3.06 -26.77
C VAL A 238 -3.78 4.31 -26.42
N LEU A 239 -3.17 5.49 -26.49
CA LEU A 239 -3.84 6.76 -26.22
C LEU A 239 -5.02 7.00 -27.17
N THR A 240 -4.88 6.61 -28.45
CA THR A 240 -5.92 6.73 -29.47
C THR A 240 -7.01 5.65 -29.42
N SER A 241 -6.77 4.52 -28.75
CA SER A 241 -7.70 3.37 -28.70
C SER A 241 -8.54 3.31 -27.42
N VAL A 242 -8.07 3.92 -26.32
CA VAL A 242 -8.77 4.00 -25.03
C VAL A 242 -10.00 4.94 -25.05
N THR A 243 -10.20 5.72 -26.12
CA THR A 243 -11.41 6.54 -26.33
C THR A 243 -12.70 5.72 -26.41
N ASN A 244 -12.64 4.41 -26.64
CA ASN A 244 -13.77 3.49 -26.55
C ASN A 244 -13.77 2.75 -25.21
N ASN A 245 -14.10 3.46 -24.13
CA ASN A 245 -14.19 2.87 -22.80
C ASN A 245 -15.39 1.90 -22.70
N VAL A 246 -15.16 0.61 -22.93
CA VAL A 246 -16.00 -0.44 -22.35
C VAL A 246 -15.40 -0.74 -20.98
N LYS A 247 -16.15 -0.46 -19.90
CA LYS A 247 -15.78 -0.87 -18.54
C LYS A 247 -15.68 -2.41 -18.49
N PHE A 248 -14.50 -2.94 -18.78
CA PHE A 248 -14.27 -4.37 -19.01
C PHE A 248 -14.20 -5.22 -17.73
N VAL A 249 -14.63 -4.71 -16.58
CA VAL A 249 -14.50 -5.47 -15.34
C VAL A 249 -15.82 -5.57 -14.60
N LYS A 250 -16.62 -6.56 -15.00
CA LYS A 250 -17.58 -7.21 -14.10
C LYS A 250 -16.75 -8.07 -13.14
N VAL A 251 -16.14 -7.45 -12.12
CA VAL A 251 -15.33 -8.19 -11.15
C VAL A 251 -16.28 -9.14 -10.42
N ASN A 252 -16.17 -10.44 -10.67
CA ASN A 252 -16.90 -11.42 -9.89
C ASN A 252 -16.24 -11.54 -8.50
N ASN A 253 -16.56 -10.60 -7.62
CA ASN A 253 -16.04 -10.52 -6.25
C ASN A 253 -16.49 -11.70 -5.37
N PHE A 254 -17.31 -12.62 -5.88
CA PHE A 254 -17.82 -13.77 -5.15
C PHE A 254 -16.70 -14.64 -4.57
N VAL A 255 -15.75 -15.07 -5.40
CA VAL A 255 -14.68 -15.99 -4.97
C VAL A 255 -13.74 -15.34 -3.95
N PRO A 256 -13.20 -14.11 -4.19
CA PRO A 256 -12.39 -13.43 -3.18
C PRO A 256 -13.13 -13.18 -1.88
N SER A 257 -14.40 -12.74 -1.95
CA SER A 257 -15.22 -12.47 -0.76
C SER A 257 -15.52 -13.74 0.02
N PHE A 258 -15.83 -14.84 -0.66
CA PHE A 258 -16.07 -16.14 -0.03
C PHE A 258 -14.82 -16.68 0.68
N CYS A 259 -13.65 -16.60 0.03
CA CYS A 259 -12.38 -16.98 0.65
C CYS A 259 -12.08 -16.13 1.89
N LEU A 260 -12.36 -14.83 1.84
CA LEU A 260 -12.14 -13.89 2.95
C LEU A 260 -13.09 -14.18 4.13
N ILE A 261 -14.38 -14.41 3.85
CA ILE A 261 -15.38 -14.81 4.85
C ILE A 261 -14.99 -16.14 5.51
N MET A 262 -14.59 -17.14 4.72
CA MET A 262 -14.17 -18.44 5.24
C MET A 262 -12.92 -18.32 6.12
N MET A 263 -11.95 -17.48 5.74
CA MET A 263 -10.78 -17.22 6.56
C MET A 263 -11.13 -16.52 7.89
N ILE A 264 -12.04 -15.54 7.88
CA ILE A 264 -12.53 -14.87 9.11
C ILE A 264 -13.22 -15.87 10.04
N LEU A 265 -14.06 -16.76 9.49
CA LEU A 265 -14.75 -17.81 10.26
C LEU A 265 -13.75 -18.77 10.92
N LEU A 266 -12.74 -19.23 10.18
CA LEU A 266 -11.72 -20.13 10.72
C LEU A 266 -10.91 -19.48 11.85
N LEU A 267 -10.58 -18.19 11.74
CA LEU A 267 -9.82 -17.47 12.77
C LEU A 267 -10.64 -17.19 14.03
N THR A 268 -11.94 -16.89 13.89
CA THR A 268 -12.84 -16.63 15.02
C THR A 268 -13.22 -17.90 15.77
N LEU A 269 -13.48 -19.00 15.06
CA LEU A 269 -13.78 -20.31 15.65
C LEU A 269 -12.58 -20.88 16.42
N LYS A 270 -11.36 -20.69 15.91
CA LYS A 270 -10.14 -21.13 16.62
C LYS A 270 -9.94 -20.41 17.95
N LYS A 271 -10.33 -19.13 18.05
CA LYS A 271 -10.29 -18.36 19.30
C LYS A 271 -11.23 -18.96 20.35
N ARG A 272 -12.45 -19.39 19.96
CA ARG A 272 -13.40 -20.05 20.87
C ARG A 272 -12.92 -21.43 21.34
N LEU A 273 -12.30 -22.22 20.46
CA LEU A 273 -11.74 -23.54 20.81
C LEU A 273 -10.54 -23.47 21.77
N ALA A 274 -9.74 -22.40 21.69
CA ALA A 274 -8.63 -22.18 22.62
C ALA A 274 -9.12 -21.82 24.04
N PHE A 275 -10.20 -21.03 24.16
CA PHE A 275 -10.81 -20.71 25.45
C PHE A 275 -11.57 -21.91 26.07
N SER A 276 -12.11 -22.80 25.24
CA SER A 276 -12.80 -24.01 25.70
C SER A 276 -11.87 -25.09 26.28
N LYS A 277 -10.55 -24.98 26.09
CA LYS A 277 -9.55 -25.92 26.66
C LYS A 277 -8.90 -25.41 27.96
N THR A 278 -9.35 -24.26 28.47
CA THR A 278 -8.86 -23.61 29.71
C THR A 278 -9.93 -23.57 30.81
N VAL A 279 -10.95 -24.42 30.73
CA VAL A 279 -11.93 -24.69 31.80
C VAL A 279 -11.92 -26.18 32.07
#